data_AF-A0A0H5RQ92-F1
#
_entry.id   AF-A0A0H5RQ92-F1
#
_cell.length_a   1.000
_cell.length_b   1.000
_cell.length_c   1.000
_cell.angle_alpha   90.00
_cell.angle_beta   90.00
_cell.angle_gamma   90.00
#
_symmetry.space_group_name_H-M   'P 1'
#
loop_
_entity.id
_entity.type
_entity.pdbx_description
1 polymer ?
#
loop_
_entity_poly.entity_id
_entity_poly.type
_entity_poly.pdbx_seq_one_letter_code
_entity_poly.pdbx_strand_id
1 'polypeptide(L)'
;MATIAQFGSSVHLALANHEGVLVDVIEPHDLHQITCLLHVWHPIFESLHRFRRGDKKIMSRELQDALTESSCRYIAEMGAFRDLCNNSQVQSRIRVCESLWMLAHVVFILPHESIARQMLNWFHFHNLPFKTAPLGSLWHRVHTYILYGYISDAISIIVEEAAPEFDPIASQLVSLLQSLPLLDRENQCLTALQFDEVFNLFRHKCTQFANQQSVRSSPELSMIAKSLSGDVASIIESSKRCSSGNWVVSVIALLLLSSPNANKADLADIVTACCEENEDYSKRVSYHDAIYSIMIHDIPCALMALRSQLGASWLAAHLADVLQIGGQSMQDLPTNKQCLRATLVFEYGSALISDSNLWELAPAYLITCHATGRELIIPSIYRHVTDEFMAEKAIDLCNRLQAPDHANSVALQMSAKSLAMSCPGNAFLWSLRGNHPIAANAIINKVIQDWVGTGFISLSLYQLQEMIAACPDPSSSLLSLCAAVHVVSIEDPIQKLSRAVVFLHRGDIYNSNLDTFIALQAAQIITASDGAAAITANLVPQDISTILRVLSLDSQQNNLSDQERVQMSHGLIIALSQVILKAN
;
A
#
# COMPACT_ATOMS: atom_id res chain seq x y z
N MET A 1 -13.43 3.02 29.67
CA MET A 1 -12.08 3.43 29.26
C MET A 1 -11.27 2.18 28.95
N ALA A 2 -11.60 1.56 27.82
CA ALA A 2 -10.99 0.31 27.39
C ALA A 2 -9.63 0.63 26.75
N THR A 3 -8.63 -0.15 27.14
CA THR A 3 -7.26 -0.15 26.66
C THR A 3 -7.26 -0.31 25.14
N ILE A 4 -7.19 0.80 24.42
CA ILE A 4 -6.78 0.82 23.01
C ILE A 4 -5.33 0.38 23.05
N ALA A 5 -5.09 -0.90 22.74
CA ALA A 5 -3.74 -1.39 22.48
C ALA A 5 -3.09 -0.42 21.48
N GLN A 6 -1.95 0.14 21.83
CA GLN A 6 -1.17 0.97 20.94
C GLN A 6 -0.80 0.12 19.72
N PHE A 7 -1.60 0.23 18.65
CA PHE A 7 -1.24 -0.28 17.35
C PHE A 7 -0.11 0.62 16.85
N GLY A 8 1.13 0.20 17.14
CA GLY A 8 2.32 0.83 16.61
C GLY A 8 2.21 0.90 15.09
N SER A 9 2.49 2.08 14.54
CA SER A 9 2.69 2.34 13.12
C SER A 9 3.69 1.32 12.56
N SER A 10 3.22 0.32 11.81
CA SER A 10 4.09 -0.70 11.23
C SER A 10 3.37 -1.42 10.09
N VAL A 11 3.41 -0.84 8.88
CA VAL A 11 3.59 -1.67 7.68
C VAL A 11 5.07 -2.12 7.57
N HIS A 12 5.86 -1.92 8.63
CA HIS A 12 7.03 -2.73 8.86
C HIS A 12 6.58 -4.19 8.84
N LEU A 13 7.18 -5.00 7.98
CA LEU A 13 7.39 -6.41 8.27
C LEU A 13 8.00 -6.44 9.67
N ALA A 14 7.19 -6.56 10.71
CA ALA A 14 7.68 -6.59 12.07
C ALA A 14 8.59 -7.83 12.15
N LEU A 15 9.89 -7.59 12.21
CA LEU A 15 10.90 -8.64 12.27
C LEU A 15 10.86 -9.25 13.66
N ALA A 16 10.02 -10.26 13.85
CA ALA A 16 10.18 -11.16 14.98
C ALA A 16 11.33 -12.13 14.65
N ASN A 17 12.42 -12.04 15.39
CA ASN A 17 13.41 -13.13 15.50
C ASN A 17 12.96 -14.07 16.64
N HIS A 18 13.53 -15.28 16.69
CA HIS A 18 13.21 -16.35 17.64
C HIS A 18 13.26 -15.97 19.13
N GLU A 19 13.77 -14.78 19.49
CA GLU A 19 13.94 -14.29 20.86
C GLU A 19 13.01 -13.13 21.26
N GLY A 20 12.01 -12.79 20.44
CA GLY A 20 10.89 -11.95 20.89
C GLY A 20 11.14 -10.45 21.05
N VAL A 21 12.35 -9.91 20.83
CA VAL A 21 12.56 -8.45 20.75
C VAL A 21 13.73 -8.13 19.82
N LEU A 22 13.43 -7.49 18.68
CA LEU A 22 14.14 -6.33 18.09
C LEU A 22 13.56 -6.07 16.70
N VAL A 23 13.03 -4.86 16.49
CA VAL A 23 12.68 -4.35 15.16
C VAL A 23 13.99 -4.18 14.40
N ASP A 24 14.38 -5.19 13.62
CA ASP A 24 15.46 -5.02 12.66
C ASP A 24 15.06 -3.87 11.73
N VAL A 25 15.88 -2.83 11.69
CA VAL A 25 15.62 -1.63 10.90
C VAL A 25 15.74 -2.04 9.44
N ILE A 26 14.61 -2.28 8.79
CA ILE A 26 14.53 -2.43 7.33
C ILE A 26 15.14 -1.16 6.74
N GLU A 27 16.20 -1.30 5.93
CA GLU A 27 16.82 -0.14 5.31
C GLU A 27 15.79 0.62 4.46
N PRO A 28 15.85 1.95 4.38
CA PRO A 28 14.87 2.75 3.63
C PRO A 28 14.69 2.30 2.17
N HIS A 29 15.74 1.74 1.56
CA HIS A 29 15.69 1.19 0.21
C HIS A 29 14.80 -0.07 0.12
N ASP A 30 14.89 -0.97 1.09
CA ASP A 30 14.07 -2.19 1.15
C ASP A 30 12.60 -1.85 1.42
N LEU A 31 12.33 -0.81 2.23
CA LEU A 31 10.97 -0.31 2.48
C LEU A 31 10.31 0.24 1.20
N HIS A 32 11.09 0.93 0.36
CA HIS A 32 10.62 1.42 -0.94
C HIS A 32 10.31 0.26 -1.89
N GLN A 33 11.19 -0.75 -1.96
CA GLN A 33 10.95 -1.94 -2.77
C GLN A 33 9.68 -2.69 -2.32
N ILE A 34 9.50 -2.92 -1.02
CA ILE A 34 8.29 -3.54 -0.46
C ILE A 34 7.04 -2.70 -0.78
N THR A 35 7.16 -1.38 -0.69
CA THR A 35 6.07 -0.46 -1.05
C THR A 35 5.66 -0.61 -2.51
N CYS A 36 6.63 -0.66 -3.43
CA CYS A 36 6.37 -0.91 -4.85
C CYS A 36 5.68 -2.26 -5.08
N LEU A 37 6.10 -3.31 -4.37
CA LEU A 37 5.48 -4.63 -4.44
C LEU A 37 4.00 -4.61 -4.02
N LEU A 38 3.67 -3.94 -2.92
CA LEU A 38 2.28 -3.80 -2.46
C LEU A 38 1.43 -3.06 -3.50
N HIS A 39 1.99 -2.07 -4.19
CA HIS A 39 1.31 -1.37 -5.29
C HIS A 39 1.12 -2.25 -6.54
N VAL A 40 1.98 -3.24 -6.79
CA VAL A 40 1.83 -4.21 -7.89
C VAL A 40 0.79 -5.27 -7.55
N TRP A 41 0.75 -5.70 -6.29
CA TRP A 41 -0.18 -6.69 -5.80
C TRP A 41 -1.61 -6.19 -5.71
N HIS A 42 -1.80 -4.93 -5.30
CA HIS A 42 -3.13 -4.37 -5.10
C HIS A 42 -4.04 -4.45 -6.35
N PRO A 43 -3.59 -4.10 -7.57
CA PRO A 43 -4.37 -4.29 -8.80
C PRO A 43 -4.77 -5.74 -9.11
N ILE A 44 -3.91 -6.72 -8.76
CA ILE A 44 -4.22 -8.14 -8.93
C ILE A 44 -5.44 -8.47 -8.06
N PHE A 45 -5.45 -8.01 -6.81
CA PHE A 45 -6.58 -8.17 -5.90
C PHE A 45 -7.84 -7.45 -6.35
N GLU A 46 -7.72 -6.20 -6.77
CA GLU A 46 -8.87 -5.40 -7.21
C GLU A 46 -9.56 -6.03 -8.42
N SER A 47 -8.79 -6.66 -9.32
CA SER A 47 -9.33 -7.37 -10.48
C SER A 47 -10.23 -8.54 -10.09
N LEU A 48 -9.87 -9.32 -9.06
CA LEU A 48 -10.68 -10.43 -8.54
C LEU A 48 -12.00 -9.94 -7.92
N HIS A 49 -11.99 -8.79 -7.25
CA HIS A 49 -13.19 -8.20 -6.65
C HIS A 49 -14.27 -7.81 -7.66
N ARG A 50 -13.90 -7.57 -8.93
CA ARG A 50 -14.88 -7.28 -10.00
C ARG A 50 -15.80 -8.47 -10.27
N PHE A 51 -15.30 -9.69 -10.14
CA PHE A 51 -16.10 -10.92 -10.33
C PHE A 51 -17.14 -11.11 -9.23
N ARG A 52 -16.86 -10.67 -7.99
CA ARG A 52 -17.79 -10.76 -6.85
C ARG A 52 -19.01 -9.84 -6.98
N ARG A 53 -18.89 -8.72 -7.71
CA ARG A 53 -20.02 -7.80 -7.96
C ARG A 53 -21.02 -8.36 -8.98
N GLY A 54 -20.67 -9.45 -9.68
CA GLY A 54 -21.57 -10.21 -10.54
C GLY A 54 -22.31 -11.29 -9.76
N ASP A 55 -23.62 -11.16 -9.63
CA ASP A 55 -24.48 -11.88 -8.69
C ASP A 55 -24.78 -13.36 -9.10
N LYS A 56 -23.76 -14.21 -9.26
CA LYS A 56 -23.96 -15.64 -9.57
C LYS A 56 -23.26 -16.56 -8.58
N LYS A 57 -24.06 -17.17 -7.71
CA LYS A 57 -23.73 -18.18 -6.68
C LYS A 57 -23.24 -19.55 -7.19
N ILE A 58 -22.81 -19.64 -8.45
CA ILE A 58 -22.18 -20.85 -8.99
C ILE A 58 -20.75 -20.43 -9.32
N MET A 59 -19.74 -21.11 -8.76
CA MET A 59 -18.36 -20.95 -9.23
C MET A 59 -18.35 -21.23 -10.73
N SER A 60 -18.37 -20.17 -11.54
CA SER A 60 -18.18 -20.31 -12.96
C SER A 60 -16.77 -20.82 -13.18
N ARG A 61 -16.57 -21.66 -14.19
CA ARG A 61 -15.23 -22.06 -14.64
C ARG A 61 -14.33 -20.84 -14.85
N GLU A 62 -14.90 -19.73 -15.33
CA GLU A 62 -14.25 -18.43 -15.47
C GLU A 62 -13.72 -17.86 -14.14
N LEU A 63 -14.45 -17.99 -13.02
CA LEU A 63 -13.99 -17.54 -11.71
C LEU A 63 -12.82 -18.41 -11.21
N GLN A 64 -12.91 -19.73 -11.42
CA GLN A 64 -11.83 -20.66 -11.07
C GLN A 64 -10.56 -20.39 -11.86
N ASP A 65 -10.69 -20.13 -13.17
CA ASP A 65 -9.58 -19.78 -14.05
C ASP A 65 -8.96 -18.44 -13.62
N ALA A 66 -9.78 -17.43 -13.33
CA ALA A 66 -9.33 -16.12 -12.86
C ALA A 66 -8.63 -16.18 -11.49
N LEU A 67 -9.12 -17.01 -10.55
CA LEU A 67 -8.48 -17.25 -9.25
C LEU A 67 -7.11 -17.92 -9.43
N THR A 68 -7.04 -18.93 -10.30
CA THR A 68 -5.80 -19.64 -10.60
C THR A 68 -4.78 -18.71 -11.23
N GLU A 69 -5.17 -17.97 -12.27
CA GLU A 69 -4.32 -17.01 -12.98
C GLU A 69 -3.82 -15.90 -12.04
N SER A 70 -4.71 -15.30 -11.25
CA SER A 70 -4.35 -14.24 -10.30
C SER A 70 -3.38 -14.74 -9.23
N SER A 71 -3.59 -15.97 -8.74
CA SER A 71 -2.70 -16.59 -7.77
C SER A 71 -1.32 -16.94 -8.37
N CYS A 72 -1.27 -17.45 -9.61
CA CYS A 72 -0.02 -17.67 -10.33
C CYS A 72 0.73 -16.35 -10.58
N ARG A 73 0.02 -15.29 -10.97
CA ARG A 73 0.61 -13.96 -11.12
C ARG A 73 1.16 -13.45 -9.79
N TYR A 74 0.42 -13.65 -8.70
CA TYR A 74 0.88 -13.28 -7.36
C TYR A 74 2.20 -13.96 -6.98
N ILE A 75 2.32 -15.26 -7.25
CA ILE A 75 3.56 -16.04 -7.05
C ILE A 75 4.69 -15.49 -7.93
N ALA A 76 4.41 -15.20 -9.20
CA ALA A 76 5.42 -14.67 -10.13
C ALA A 76 5.95 -13.30 -9.67
N GLU A 77 5.08 -12.40 -9.21
CA GLU A 77 5.49 -11.09 -8.69
C GLU A 77 6.29 -11.21 -7.38
N MET A 78 5.92 -12.15 -6.48
CA MET A 78 6.74 -12.47 -5.29
C MET A 78 8.14 -12.97 -5.69
N GLY A 79 8.23 -13.86 -6.68
CA GLY A 79 9.50 -14.40 -7.17
C GLY A 79 10.36 -13.32 -7.83
N ALA A 80 9.77 -12.49 -8.70
CA ALA A 80 10.47 -11.37 -9.33
C ALA A 80 10.99 -10.37 -8.29
N PHE A 81 10.18 -10.07 -7.27
CA PHE A 81 10.59 -9.23 -6.16
C PHE A 81 11.75 -9.82 -5.36
N ARG A 82 11.63 -11.09 -4.96
CA ARG A 82 12.67 -11.84 -4.26
C ARG A 82 14.00 -11.80 -5.01
N ASP A 83 13.96 -11.90 -6.34
CA ASP A 83 15.16 -11.92 -7.18
C ASP A 83 15.76 -10.52 -7.38
N LEU A 84 14.96 -9.45 -7.23
CA LEU A 84 15.42 -8.05 -7.27
C LEU A 84 15.93 -7.54 -5.92
N CYS A 85 15.54 -8.16 -4.80
CA CYS A 85 15.98 -7.75 -3.47
C CYS A 85 17.48 -8.03 -3.25
N ASN A 86 18.22 -6.97 -2.90
CA ASN A 86 19.64 -7.09 -2.55
C ASN A 86 19.85 -7.58 -1.10
N ASN A 87 18.85 -7.40 -0.23
CA ASN A 87 18.91 -7.81 1.17
C ASN A 87 18.56 -9.29 1.32
N SER A 88 19.53 -10.11 1.74
CA SER A 88 19.39 -11.57 1.90
C SER A 88 18.36 -11.97 2.96
N GLN A 89 18.16 -11.16 4.01
CA GLN A 89 17.15 -11.42 5.03
C GLN A 89 15.74 -11.19 4.47
N VAL A 90 15.53 -10.09 3.75
CA VAL A 90 14.27 -9.80 3.06
C VAL A 90 13.98 -10.89 2.02
N GLN A 91 14.99 -11.25 1.22
CA GLN A 91 14.89 -12.30 0.21
C GLN A 91 14.45 -13.64 0.81
N SER A 92 15.09 -14.09 1.90
CA SER A 92 14.73 -15.34 2.57
C SER A 92 13.30 -15.32 3.13
N ARG A 93 12.84 -14.19 3.69
CA ARG A 93 11.48 -14.03 4.21
C ARG A 93 10.43 -14.05 3.09
N ILE A 94 10.69 -13.34 1.98
CA ILE A 94 9.79 -13.36 0.82
C ILE A 94 9.72 -14.77 0.24
N ARG A 95 10.83 -15.49 0.17
CA ARG A 95 10.83 -16.89 -0.27
C ARG A 95 9.95 -17.79 0.60
N VAL A 96 9.94 -17.59 1.91
CA VAL A 96 9.02 -18.30 2.82
C VAL A 96 7.56 -17.93 2.52
N CYS A 97 7.26 -16.64 2.33
CA CYS A 97 5.92 -16.18 1.98
C CYS A 97 5.45 -16.77 0.64
N GLU A 98 6.32 -16.76 -0.37
CA GLU A 98 6.09 -17.36 -1.69
C GLU A 98 5.84 -18.86 -1.57
N SER A 99 6.66 -19.57 -0.79
CA SER A 99 6.49 -20.99 -0.52
C SER A 99 5.14 -21.29 0.12
N LEU A 100 4.71 -20.51 1.10
CA LEU A 100 3.43 -20.72 1.79
C LEU A 100 2.24 -20.38 0.90
N TRP A 101 2.37 -19.35 0.05
CA TRP A 101 1.36 -19.05 -0.96
C TRP A 101 1.28 -20.15 -2.02
N MET A 102 2.42 -20.70 -2.47
CA MET A 102 2.45 -21.85 -3.37
C MET A 102 1.76 -23.07 -2.76
N LEU A 103 2.00 -23.35 -1.47
CA LEU A 103 1.31 -24.43 -0.77
C LEU A 103 -0.21 -24.18 -0.74
N ALA A 104 -0.62 -22.98 -0.34
CA ALA A 104 -2.02 -22.58 -0.32
C ALA A 104 -2.65 -22.62 -1.71
N HIS A 105 -1.88 -22.29 -2.76
CA HIS A 105 -2.31 -22.38 -4.15
C HIS A 105 -2.61 -23.83 -4.53
N VAL A 106 -1.71 -24.77 -4.20
CA VAL A 106 -1.92 -26.20 -4.43
C VAL A 106 -3.14 -26.71 -3.66
N VAL A 107 -3.21 -26.45 -2.36
CA VAL A 107 -4.23 -27.04 -1.49
C VAL A 107 -5.60 -26.39 -1.68
N PHE A 108 -5.68 -25.06 -1.78
CA PHE A 108 -6.97 -24.35 -1.77
C PHE A 108 -7.42 -23.83 -3.13
N ILE A 109 -6.49 -23.45 -4.02
CA ILE A 109 -6.83 -22.68 -5.23
C ILE A 109 -6.92 -23.58 -6.45
N LEU A 110 -5.97 -24.49 -6.70
CA LEU A 110 -5.99 -25.31 -7.91
C LEU A 110 -7.26 -26.19 -7.99
N PRO A 111 -7.83 -26.41 -9.18
CA PRO A 111 -8.97 -27.31 -9.35
C PRO A 111 -8.60 -28.76 -8.97
N HIS A 112 -9.61 -29.58 -8.66
CA HIS A 112 -9.44 -30.96 -8.18
C HIS A 112 -8.60 -31.82 -9.14
N GLU A 113 -7.32 -32.02 -8.79
CA GLU A 113 -6.39 -32.93 -9.45
C GLU A 113 -5.54 -33.66 -8.39
N SER A 114 -4.84 -34.72 -8.81
CA SER A 114 -3.79 -35.33 -7.98
C SER A 114 -2.79 -34.26 -7.55
N ILE A 115 -2.57 -34.15 -6.23
CA ILE A 115 -1.71 -33.11 -5.66
C ILE A 115 -0.24 -33.53 -5.61
N ALA A 116 0.08 -34.81 -5.84
CA ALA A 116 1.39 -35.39 -5.57
C ALA A 116 2.53 -34.64 -6.30
N ARG A 117 2.37 -34.39 -7.61
CA ARG A 117 3.38 -33.65 -8.39
C ARG A 117 3.50 -32.19 -7.97
N GLN A 118 2.37 -31.54 -7.72
CA GLN A 118 2.34 -30.12 -7.33
C GLN A 118 2.97 -29.92 -5.95
N MET A 119 2.70 -30.83 -5.01
CA MET A 119 3.32 -30.89 -3.69
C MET A 119 4.82 -31.19 -3.77
N LEU A 120 5.25 -32.08 -4.66
CA LEU A 120 6.68 -32.34 -4.88
C LEU A 120 7.40 -31.09 -5.39
N ASN A 121 6.84 -30.40 -6.39
CA ASN A 121 7.40 -29.15 -6.91
C ASN A 121 7.48 -28.07 -5.81
N TRP A 122 6.42 -27.93 -5.01
CA TRP A 122 6.41 -27.04 -3.86
C TRP A 122 7.51 -27.42 -2.86
N PHE A 123 7.64 -28.69 -2.51
CA PHE A 123 8.64 -29.16 -1.55
C PHE A 123 10.07 -28.89 -2.05
N HIS A 124 10.36 -29.13 -3.33
CA HIS A 124 11.66 -28.80 -3.91
C HIS A 124 11.95 -27.30 -3.82
N PHE A 125 10.97 -26.45 -4.13
CA PHE A 125 11.11 -25.01 -3.97
C PHE A 125 11.38 -24.59 -2.52
N HIS A 126 10.59 -25.14 -1.59
CA HIS A 126 10.64 -24.88 -0.16
C HIS A 126 11.97 -25.34 0.47
N ASN A 127 12.42 -26.54 0.12
CA ASN A 127 13.58 -27.19 0.73
C ASN A 127 14.92 -26.79 0.09
N LEU A 128 14.93 -26.17 -1.08
CA LEU A 128 16.16 -25.80 -1.79
C LEU A 128 17.18 -24.99 -0.95
N PRO A 129 16.81 -24.03 -0.07
CA PRO A 129 17.75 -23.36 0.84
C PRO A 129 18.43 -24.31 1.84
N PHE A 130 17.74 -25.39 2.19
CA PHE A 130 18.15 -26.39 3.17
C PHE A 130 18.71 -27.66 2.51
N LYS A 131 18.79 -27.69 1.17
CA LYS A 131 19.30 -28.83 0.42
C LYS A 131 20.81 -28.95 0.67
N THR A 132 21.17 -29.77 1.64
CA THR A 132 22.53 -30.20 1.89
C THR A 132 22.76 -31.54 1.23
N ALA A 133 23.99 -31.79 0.74
CA ALA A 133 24.37 -33.11 0.30
C ALA A 133 24.24 -34.06 1.51
N PRO A 134 23.44 -35.13 1.42
CA PRO A 134 23.31 -36.07 2.52
C PRO A 134 24.69 -36.66 2.83
N LEU A 135 24.99 -36.87 4.10
CA LEU A 135 26.23 -37.50 4.56
C LEU A 135 25.97 -38.98 4.83
N GLY A 136 26.98 -39.84 4.63
CA GLY A 136 26.90 -41.26 4.95
C GLY A 136 27.25 -42.18 3.79
N SER A 137 26.89 -43.46 3.91
CA SER A 137 27.11 -44.46 2.86
C SER A 137 26.40 -44.07 1.56
N LEU A 138 26.88 -44.58 0.42
CA LEU A 138 26.26 -44.37 -0.89
C LEU A 138 24.75 -44.64 -0.84
N TRP A 139 24.34 -45.82 -0.36
CA TRP A 139 22.93 -46.21 -0.29
C TRP A 139 22.11 -45.34 0.64
N HIS A 140 22.67 -44.89 1.77
CA HIS A 140 21.97 -43.95 2.64
C HIS A 140 21.70 -42.61 1.92
N ARG A 141 22.70 -42.06 1.22
CA ARG A 141 22.56 -40.82 0.44
C ARG A 141 21.53 -40.98 -0.68
N VAL A 142 21.59 -42.08 -1.42
CA VAL A 142 20.61 -42.45 -2.44
C VAL A 142 19.19 -42.52 -1.86
N HIS A 143 19.02 -43.20 -0.72
CA HIS A 143 17.72 -43.31 -0.06
C HIS A 143 17.17 -41.94 0.35
N THR A 144 18.01 -41.08 0.94
CA THR A 144 17.62 -39.72 1.31
C THR A 144 17.13 -38.92 0.09
N TYR A 145 17.85 -38.97 -1.04
CA TYR A 145 17.42 -38.31 -2.26
C TYR A 145 16.11 -38.88 -2.83
N ILE A 146 15.90 -40.20 -2.74
CA ILE A 146 14.63 -40.84 -3.14
C ILE A 146 13.47 -40.33 -2.29
N LEU A 147 13.64 -40.28 -0.95
CA LEU A 147 12.60 -39.80 -0.03
C LEU A 147 12.29 -38.31 -0.26
N TYR A 148 13.29 -37.52 -0.64
CA TYR A 148 13.11 -36.10 -0.96
C TYR A 148 12.53 -35.89 -2.39
N GLY A 149 12.38 -36.97 -3.16
CA GLY A 149 11.96 -36.94 -4.55
C GLY A 149 12.97 -36.33 -5.52
N TYR A 150 14.24 -36.18 -5.12
CA TYR A 150 15.36 -35.79 -5.98
C TYR A 150 15.90 -37.00 -6.76
N ILE A 151 15.04 -37.63 -7.55
CA ILE A 151 15.34 -38.91 -8.23
C ILE A 151 16.51 -38.79 -9.22
N SER A 152 16.64 -37.63 -9.89
CA SER A 152 17.76 -37.38 -10.80
C SER A 152 19.10 -37.35 -10.04
N ASP A 153 19.15 -36.71 -8.87
CA ASP A 153 20.36 -36.65 -8.05
C ASP A 153 20.72 -38.04 -7.49
N ALA A 154 19.70 -38.83 -7.10
CA ALA A 154 19.90 -40.21 -6.67
C ALA A 154 20.54 -41.06 -7.79
N ILE A 155 20.04 -40.94 -9.03
CA ILE A 155 20.59 -41.65 -10.19
C ILE A 155 22.04 -41.22 -10.47
N SER A 156 22.30 -39.90 -10.51
CA SER A 156 23.65 -39.38 -10.78
C SER A 156 24.68 -39.93 -9.80
N ILE A 157 24.36 -39.95 -8.51
CA ILE A 157 25.27 -40.46 -7.47
C ILE A 157 25.49 -41.97 -7.58
N ILE A 158 24.46 -42.75 -7.95
CA ILE A 158 24.65 -44.18 -8.23
C ILE A 158 25.62 -44.36 -9.41
N VAL A 159 25.42 -43.61 -10.50
CA VAL A 159 26.25 -43.72 -11.71
C VAL A 159 27.70 -43.30 -11.46
N GLU A 160 27.92 -42.25 -10.67
CA GLU A 160 29.25 -41.71 -10.37
C GLU A 160 30.04 -42.60 -9.41
N GLU A 161 29.40 -43.08 -8.34
CA GLU A 161 30.11 -43.73 -7.23
C GLU A 161 30.05 -45.27 -7.26
N ALA A 162 29.08 -45.88 -7.95
CA ALA A 162 29.03 -47.33 -8.15
C ALA A 162 29.86 -47.80 -9.36
N ALA A 163 30.83 -46.99 -9.81
CA ALA A 163 31.51 -47.08 -11.09
C ALA A 163 32.51 -48.25 -11.33
N PRO A 164 33.07 -48.98 -10.34
CA PRO A 164 33.92 -50.12 -10.70
C PRO A 164 33.03 -51.32 -11.07
N GLU A 165 32.76 -51.47 -12.37
CA GLU A 165 31.91 -52.51 -12.98
C GLU A 165 30.43 -52.47 -12.55
N PHE A 166 29.75 -51.37 -12.89
CA PHE A 166 28.29 -51.14 -12.83
C PHE A 166 27.48 -52.35 -12.33
N ASP A 167 27.41 -52.48 -11.00
CA ASP A 167 26.77 -53.61 -10.32
C ASP A 167 25.37 -53.86 -10.94
N PRO A 168 25.05 -55.10 -11.37
CA PRO A 168 23.74 -55.40 -11.95
C PRO A 168 22.57 -54.93 -11.07
N ILE A 169 22.75 -54.88 -9.75
CA ILE A 169 21.76 -54.38 -8.79
C ILE A 169 21.63 -52.86 -8.89
N ALA A 170 22.75 -52.13 -8.95
CA ALA A 170 22.76 -50.68 -9.12
C ALA A 170 22.11 -50.28 -10.46
N SER A 171 22.40 -51.02 -11.54
CA SER A 171 21.78 -50.82 -12.85
C SER A 171 20.27 -51.02 -12.84
N GLN A 172 19.80 -52.09 -12.18
CA GLN A 172 18.37 -52.34 -12.04
C GLN A 172 17.69 -51.26 -11.19
N LEU A 173 18.32 -50.81 -10.11
CA LEU A 173 17.79 -49.71 -9.30
C LEU A 173 17.69 -48.42 -10.11
N VAL A 174 18.71 -48.06 -10.90
CA VAL A 174 18.65 -46.91 -11.82
C VAL A 174 17.49 -47.05 -12.80
N SER A 175 17.32 -48.22 -13.42
CA SER A 175 16.21 -48.47 -14.34
C SER A 175 14.84 -48.34 -13.65
N LEU A 176 14.70 -48.80 -12.41
CA LEU A 176 13.49 -48.62 -11.62
C LEU A 176 13.22 -47.13 -11.36
N LEU A 177 14.21 -46.38 -10.88
CA LEU A 177 14.09 -44.97 -10.58
C LEU A 177 13.72 -44.13 -11.81
N GLN A 178 14.30 -44.46 -12.98
CA GLN A 178 13.95 -43.84 -14.26
C GLN A 178 12.51 -44.14 -14.68
N SER A 179 11.95 -45.28 -14.27
CA SER A 179 10.59 -45.70 -14.58
C SER A 179 9.52 -45.19 -13.60
N LEU A 180 9.87 -44.27 -12.69
CA LEU A 180 8.94 -43.73 -11.69
C LEU A 180 7.80 -42.93 -12.37
N PRO A 181 6.53 -43.40 -12.32
CA PRO A 181 5.49 -42.87 -13.19
C PRO A 181 5.13 -41.41 -12.96
N LEU A 182 5.26 -40.90 -11.73
CA LEU A 182 4.93 -39.52 -11.39
C LEU A 182 5.86 -38.49 -12.05
N LEU A 183 7.10 -38.88 -12.35
CA LEU A 183 8.10 -37.99 -12.95
C LEU A 183 8.09 -38.01 -14.48
N ASP A 184 7.46 -39.01 -15.07
CA ASP A 184 7.31 -39.12 -16.51
C ASP A 184 6.29 -38.08 -17.02
N ARG A 185 6.71 -37.31 -18.02
CA ARG A 185 5.86 -36.28 -18.65
C ARG A 185 4.80 -36.90 -19.56
N GLU A 186 5.05 -38.09 -20.10
CA GLU A 186 4.08 -38.78 -20.95
C GLU A 186 2.84 -39.20 -20.14
N ASN A 187 3.04 -39.50 -18.86
CA ASN A 187 1.98 -39.90 -17.94
C ASN A 187 1.06 -38.75 -17.50
N GLN A 188 1.35 -37.50 -17.90
CA GLN A 188 0.53 -36.33 -17.53
C GLN A 188 -0.86 -36.33 -18.15
N CYS A 189 -1.00 -36.97 -19.31
CA CYS A 189 -2.26 -37.01 -20.06
C CYS A 189 -3.09 -38.26 -19.71
N LEU A 190 -2.63 -39.10 -18.79
CA LEU A 190 -3.35 -40.32 -18.40
C LEU A 190 -4.55 -40.00 -17.52
N THR A 191 -5.62 -40.77 -17.70
CA THR A 191 -6.72 -40.79 -16.73
C THR A 191 -6.25 -41.39 -15.41
N ALA A 192 -6.95 -41.11 -14.30
CA ALA A 192 -6.59 -41.64 -12.98
C ALA A 192 -6.45 -43.18 -12.99
N LEU A 193 -7.36 -43.89 -13.68
CA LEU A 193 -7.32 -45.35 -13.83
C LEU A 193 -6.09 -45.83 -14.61
N GLN A 194 -5.77 -45.18 -15.73
CA GLN A 194 -4.57 -45.54 -16.51
C GLN A 194 -3.29 -45.26 -15.74
N PHE A 195 -3.25 -44.17 -14.98
CA PHE A 195 -2.12 -43.86 -14.13
C PHE A 195 -1.97 -44.91 -13.00
N ASP A 196 -3.07 -45.35 -12.38
CA ASP A 196 -3.06 -46.43 -11.39
C ASP A 196 -2.48 -47.73 -11.95
N GLU A 197 -2.83 -48.10 -13.18
CA GLU A 197 -2.29 -49.30 -13.84
C GLU A 197 -0.77 -49.20 -14.02
N VAL A 198 -0.27 -48.07 -14.54
CA VAL A 198 1.17 -47.82 -14.72
C VAL A 198 1.89 -47.81 -13.36
N PHE A 199 1.30 -47.19 -12.34
CA PHE A 199 1.87 -47.13 -11.00
C PHE A 199 1.90 -48.48 -10.31
N ASN A 200 0.87 -49.31 -10.48
CA ASN A 200 0.85 -50.67 -9.94
C ASN A 200 1.86 -51.58 -10.64
N LEU A 201 2.09 -51.40 -11.95
CA LEU A 201 3.17 -52.10 -12.66
C LEU A 201 4.54 -51.70 -12.12
N PHE A 202 4.76 -50.41 -11.87
CA PHE A 202 5.97 -49.92 -11.21
C PHE A 202 6.16 -50.57 -9.82
N ARG A 203 5.14 -50.55 -8.97
CA ARG A 203 5.17 -51.20 -7.65
C ARG A 203 5.48 -52.69 -7.72
N HIS A 204 4.93 -53.38 -8.72
CA HIS A 204 5.23 -54.80 -8.94
C HIS A 204 6.71 -55.03 -9.24
N LYS A 205 7.32 -54.20 -10.10
CA LYS A 205 8.76 -54.26 -10.38
C LYS A 205 9.61 -53.97 -9.13
N CYS A 206 9.22 -52.98 -8.32
CA CYS A 206 9.88 -52.70 -7.04
C CYS A 206 9.79 -53.88 -6.07
N THR A 207 8.65 -54.54 -6.00
CA THR A 207 8.45 -55.74 -5.17
C THR A 207 9.32 -56.90 -5.64
N GLN A 208 9.45 -57.10 -6.96
CA GLN A 208 10.35 -58.10 -7.53
C GLN A 208 11.81 -57.81 -7.17
N PHE A 209 12.24 -56.55 -7.27
CA PHE A 209 13.58 -56.11 -6.87
C PHE A 209 13.84 -56.35 -5.37
N ALA A 210 12.88 -56.01 -4.51
CA ALA A 210 12.96 -56.28 -3.06
C ALA A 210 13.07 -57.77 -2.72
N ASN A 211 12.60 -58.66 -3.59
CA ASN A 211 12.63 -60.11 -3.39
C ASN A 211 13.94 -60.77 -3.81
N GLN A 212 14.85 -60.05 -4.46
CA GLN A 212 16.16 -60.57 -4.86
C GLN A 212 17.02 -60.83 -3.62
N GLN A 213 17.73 -61.96 -3.62
CA GLN A 213 18.56 -62.37 -2.47
C GLN A 213 19.67 -61.34 -2.18
N SER A 214 20.29 -60.78 -3.21
CA SER A 214 21.34 -59.79 -3.09
C SER A 214 20.87 -58.48 -2.45
N VAL A 215 19.65 -58.03 -2.76
CA VAL A 215 19.00 -56.87 -2.16
C VAL A 215 18.64 -57.15 -0.71
N ARG A 216 18.10 -58.35 -0.41
CA ARG A 216 17.75 -58.76 0.96
C ARG A 216 18.97 -58.89 1.88
N SER A 217 20.13 -59.24 1.33
CA SER A 217 21.38 -59.37 2.08
C SER A 217 21.99 -58.02 2.49
N SER A 218 21.63 -56.90 1.84
CA SER A 218 22.05 -55.55 2.24
C SER A 218 20.92 -54.83 2.98
N PRO A 219 21.11 -54.39 4.24
CA PRO A 219 20.07 -53.72 4.99
C PRO A 219 19.65 -52.38 4.36
N GLU A 220 20.61 -51.62 3.80
CA GLU A 220 20.33 -50.34 3.16
C GLU A 220 19.56 -50.50 1.84
N LEU A 221 19.94 -51.46 0.99
CA LEU A 221 19.22 -51.74 -0.25
C LEU A 221 17.82 -52.32 0.02
N SER A 222 17.69 -53.16 1.05
CA SER A 222 16.39 -53.66 1.52
C SER A 222 15.48 -52.53 1.97
N MET A 223 16.01 -51.54 2.71
CA MET A 223 15.25 -50.33 3.08
C MET A 223 14.79 -49.53 1.85
N ILE A 224 15.69 -49.26 0.90
CA ILE A 224 15.34 -48.56 -0.35
C ILE A 224 14.24 -49.32 -1.09
N ALA A 225 14.39 -50.64 -1.25
CA ALA A 225 13.44 -51.47 -1.99
C ALA A 225 12.06 -51.52 -1.31
N LYS A 226 12.01 -51.56 0.03
CA LYS A 226 10.76 -51.44 0.80
C LYS A 226 10.09 -50.09 0.60
N SER A 227 10.85 -48.99 0.68
CA SER A 227 10.31 -47.65 0.41
C SER A 227 9.76 -47.51 -1.01
N LEU A 228 10.51 -47.98 -2.02
CA LEU A 228 10.07 -47.96 -3.43
C LEU A 228 8.84 -48.83 -3.69
N SER A 229 8.63 -49.89 -2.91
CA SER A 229 7.44 -50.74 -3.01
C SER A 229 6.19 -50.09 -2.40
N GLY A 230 6.32 -48.90 -1.77
CA GLY A 230 5.21 -48.15 -1.18
C GLY A 230 4.86 -48.55 0.25
N ASP A 231 5.76 -49.25 0.96
CA ASP A 231 5.54 -49.63 2.36
C ASP A 231 5.53 -48.38 3.28
N VAL A 232 4.34 -48.01 3.75
CA VAL A 232 4.09 -46.77 4.50
C VAL A 232 4.94 -46.69 5.76
N ALA A 233 5.02 -47.78 6.53
CA ALA A 233 5.79 -47.82 7.78
C ALA A 233 7.30 -47.60 7.51
N SER A 234 7.86 -48.31 6.52
CA SER A 234 9.26 -48.14 6.13
C SER A 234 9.55 -46.73 5.62
N ILE A 235 8.61 -46.09 4.89
CA ILE A 235 8.79 -44.72 4.39
C ILE A 235 8.85 -43.73 5.55
N ILE A 236 7.92 -43.80 6.51
CA ILE A 236 7.87 -42.90 7.67
C ILE A 236 9.12 -43.06 8.53
N GLU A 237 9.49 -44.30 8.87
CA GLU A 237 10.69 -44.61 9.67
C GLU A 237 11.97 -44.11 8.98
N SER A 238 12.11 -44.38 7.68
CA SER A 238 13.28 -43.95 6.90
C SER A 238 13.35 -42.43 6.77
N SER A 239 12.21 -41.76 6.59
CA SER A 239 12.14 -40.30 6.49
C SER A 239 12.53 -39.65 7.81
N LYS A 240 12.11 -40.20 8.95
CA LYS A 240 12.53 -39.75 10.29
C LYS A 240 14.05 -39.85 10.47
N ARG A 241 14.63 -40.98 10.06
CA ARG A 241 16.09 -41.23 10.13
C ARG A 241 16.89 -40.29 9.22
N CYS A 242 16.43 -40.06 8.00
CA CYS A 242 17.17 -39.30 6.98
C CYS A 242 16.99 -37.79 7.09
N SER A 243 15.89 -37.31 7.68
CA SER A 243 15.47 -35.90 7.61
C SER A 243 15.53 -35.15 8.93
N SER A 244 16.19 -35.73 9.94
CA SER A 244 16.31 -35.14 11.28
C SER A 244 14.96 -34.66 11.86
N GLY A 245 13.90 -35.44 11.63
CA GLY A 245 12.56 -35.13 12.13
C GLY A 245 11.68 -34.24 11.24
N ASN A 246 12.08 -33.88 10.01
CA ASN A 246 11.21 -33.15 9.08
C ASN A 246 10.09 -34.05 8.53
N TRP A 247 8.89 -33.98 9.13
CA TRP A 247 7.73 -34.78 8.73
C TRP A 247 7.22 -34.47 7.32
N VAL A 248 7.52 -33.28 6.77
CA VAL A 248 7.12 -32.92 5.40
C VAL A 248 7.76 -33.86 4.40
N VAL A 249 8.99 -34.32 4.66
CA VAL A 249 9.64 -35.34 3.82
C VAL A 249 8.82 -36.62 3.78
N SER A 250 8.32 -37.08 4.93
CA SER A 250 7.48 -38.29 4.99
C SER A 250 6.22 -38.13 4.14
N VAL A 251 5.56 -36.97 4.23
CA VAL A 251 4.36 -36.67 3.42
C VAL A 251 4.68 -36.73 1.92
N ILE A 252 5.77 -36.10 1.50
CA ILE A 252 6.19 -36.10 0.08
C ILE A 252 6.57 -37.49 -0.39
N ALA A 253 7.31 -38.25 0.42
CA ALA A 253 7.67 -39.63 0.10
C ALA A 253 6.45 -40.55 0.00
N LEU A 254 5.45 -40.39 0.87
CA LEU A 254 4.19 -41.13 0.80
C LEU A 254 3.39 -40.77 -0.45
N LEU A 255 3.27 -39.48 -0.78
CA LEU A 255 2.62 -39.04 -2.02
C LEU A 255 3.34 -39.59 -3.26
N LEU A 256 4.67 -39.65 -3.24
CA LEU A 256 5.48 -40.10 -4.37
C LEU A 256 5.45 -41.62 -4.57
N LEU A 257 5.55 -42.38 -3.48
CA LEU A 257 5.84 -43.82 -3.52
C LEU A 257 4.65 -44.71 -3.13
N SER A 258 3.66 -44.19 -2.41
CA SER A 258 2.52 -44.98 -1.91
C SER A 258 1.17 -44.49 -2.44
N SER A 259 0.93 -43.17 -2.44
CA SER A 259 -0.38 -42.56 -2.72
C SER A 259 -0.30 -41.46 -3.80
N PRO A 260 0.12 -41.76 -5.04
CA PRO A 260 0.30 -40.75 -6.08
C PRO A 260 -1.01 -40.16 -6.63
N ASN A 261 -2.12 -40.86 -6.42
CA ASN A 261 -3.47 -40.39 -6.77
C ASN A 261 -4.21 -39.76 -5.59
N ALA A 262 -3.51 -39.51 -4.48
CA ALA A 262 -4.07 -38.77 -3.36
C ALA A 262 -4.60 -37.41 -3.82
N ASN A 263 -5.83 -37.12 -3.43
CA ASN A 263 -6.45 -35.84 -3.65
C ASN A 263 -6.32 -34.96 -2.39
N LYS A 264 -6.90 -33.76 -2.45
CA LYS A 264 -6.84 -32.77 -1.35
C LYS A 264 -7.47 -33.27 -0.04
N ALA A 265 -8.50 -34.11 -0.11
CA ALA A 265 -9.16 -34.65 1.07
C ALA A 265 -8.31 -35.71 1.78
N ASP A 266 -7.52 -36.48 1.03
CA ASP A 266 -6.64 -37.52 1.58
C ASP A 266 -5.42 -36.93 2.30
N LEU A 267 -5.06 -35.67 1.99
CA LEU A 267 -3.85 -35.01 2.49
C LEU A 267 -3.85 -34.89 4.02
N ALA A 268 -4.99 -34.58 4.64
CA ALA A 268 -5.09 -34.41 6.08
C ALA A 268 -4.74 -35.70 6.85
N ASP A 269 -5.18 -36.86 6.34
CA ASP A 269 -4.89 -38.16 6.94
C ASP A 269 -3.40 -38.52 6.78
N ILE A 270 -2.82 -38.27 5.60
CA ILE A 270 -1.40 -38.49 5.33
C ILE A 270 -0.52 -37.64 6.25
N VAL A 271 -0.88 -36.36 6.42
CA VAL A 271 -0.13 -35.41 7.28
C VAL A 271 -0.20 -35.85 8.74
N THR A 272 -1.39 -36.20 9.23
CA THR A 272 -1.59 -36.66 10.62
C THR A 272 -0.70 -37.87 10.94
N ALA A 273 -0.69 -38.88 10.06
CA ALA A 273 0.16 -40.05 10.21
C ALA A 273 1.67 -39.74 10.23
N CYS A 274 2.11 -38.68 9.54
CA CYS A 274 3.52 -38.28 9.50
C CYS A 274 3.94 -37.42 10.71
N CYS A 275 3.01 -36.64 11.26
CA CYS A 275 3.26 -35.70 12.35
C CYS A 275 3.30 -36.38 13.73
N GLU A 276 2.44 -37.37 13.99
CA GLU A 276 2.37 -38.08 15.29
C GLU A 276 3.72 -38.66 15.73
N GLU A 277 4.64 -38.89 14.80
CA GLU A 277 5.94 -39.50 15.07
C GLU A 277 7.14 -38.52 15.08
N ASN A 278 6.93 -37.21 14.89
CA ASN A 278 8.01 -36.22 14.66
C ASN A 278 7.86 -34.89 15.45
N GLU A 279 8.17 -34.90 16.75
CA GLU A 279 8.06 -33.72 17.63
C GLU A 279 9.12 -32.61 17.40
N ASP A 280 10.19 -32.87 16.64
CA ASP A 280 11.34 -31.97 16.56
C ASP A 280 11.24 -30.85 15.49
N TYR A 281 10.32 -30.96 14.53
CA TYR A 281 10.24 -30.03 13.41
C TYR A 281 9.69 -28.65 13.80
N SER A 282 8.69 -28.60 14.68
CA SER A 282 8.08 -27.36 15.18
C SER A 282 9.07 -26.45 15.93
N LYS A 283 10.14 -27.04 16.50
CA LYS A 283 11.21 -26.29 17.17
C LYS A 283 12.19 -25.61 16.20
N ARG A 284 12.27 -26.09 14.95
CA ARG A 284 13.25 -25.64 13.95
C ARG A 284 12.66 -24.65 12.95
N VAL A 285 11.38 -24.80 12.62
CA VAL A 285 10.71 -23.98 11.61
C VAL A 285 9.63 -23.13 12.28
N SER A 286 9.87 -21.82 12.38
CA SER A 286 8.98 -20.88 13.08
C SER A 286 7.56 -20.79 12.50
N TYR A 287 7.40 -21.13 11.21
CA TYR A 287 6.14 -21.12 10.47
C TYR A 287 5.57 -22.53 10.23
N HIS A 288 5.98 -23.50 11.05
CA HIS A 288 5.52 -24.89 11.01
C HIS A 288 4.00 -24.99 11.03
N ASP A 289 3.33 -24.27 11.94
CA ASP A 289 1.89 -24.42 12.13
C ASP A 289 1.11 -23.89 10.93
N ALA A 290 1.67 -22.92 10.20
CA ALA A 290 1.11 -22.48 8.92
C ALA A 290 1.16 -23.60 7.87
N ILE A 291 2.30 -24.30 7.72
CA ILE A 291 2.42 -25.43 6.80
C ILE A 291 1.42 -26.53 7.18
N TYR A 292 1.43 -26.93 8.46
CA TYR A 292 0.55 -27.97 8.98
C TYR A 292 -0.92 -27.62 8.71
N SER A 293 -1.37 -26.45 9.15
CA SER A 293 -2.77 -26.01 9.02
C SER A 293 -3.21 -25.91 7.56
N ILE A 294 -2.34 -25.45 6.64
CA ILE A 294 -2.65 -25.44 5.21
C ILE A 294 -2.85 -26.86 4.70
N MET A 295 -1.94 -27.80 5.01
CA MET A 295 -2.02 -29.17 4.50
C MET A 295 -3.22 -29.95 5.06
N ILE A 296 -3.61 -29.72 6.31
CA ILE A 296 -4.81 -30.35 6.91
C ILE A 296 -6.12 -29.62 6.56
N HIS A 297 -6.05 -28.60 5.70
CA HIS A 297 -7.21 -27.82 5.26
C HIS A 297 -7.90 -26.99 6.36
N ASP A 298 -7.19 -26.64 7.44
CA ASP A 298 -7.68 -25.74 8.50
C ASP A 298 -7.37 -24.28 8.14
N ILE A 299 -8.26 -23.67 7.37
CA ILE A 299 -8.11 -22.30 6.88
C ILE A 299 -8.01 -21.28 8.04
N PRO A 300 -8.89 -21.28 9.06
CA PRO A 300 -8.76 -20.34 10.18
C PRO A 300 -7.40 -20.42 10.89
N CYS A 301 -6.93 -21.62 11.23
CA CYS A 301 -5.63 -21.78 11.89
C CYS A 301 -4.48 -21.38 10.97
N ALA A 302 -4.55 -21.73 9.68
CA ALA A 302 -3.54 -21.34 8.69
C ALA A 302 -3.39 -19.82 8.61
N LEU A 303 -4.49 -19.08 8.47
CA LEU A 303 -4.45 -17.62 8.37
C LEU A 303 -3.93 -16.96 9.65
N MET A 304 -4.32 -17.47 10.82
CA MET A 304 -3.83 -16.98 12.10
C MET A 304 -2.34 -17.28 12.30
N ALA A 305 -1.86 -18.46 11.88
CA ALA A 305 -0.45 -18.82 11.91
C ALA A 305 0.38 -17.95 10.96
N LEU A 306 -0.08 -17.70 9.73
CA LEU A 306 0.58 -16.78 8.80
C LEU A 306 0.71 -15.36 9.40
N ARG A 307 -0.34 -14.89 10.08
CA ARG A 307 -0.34 -13.60 10.78
C ARG A 307 0.66 -13.57 11.94
N SER A 308 0.62 -14.57 12.83
CA SER A 308 1.38 -14.54 14.09
C SER A 308 2.84 -14.99 13.95
N GLN A 309 3.12 -15.99 13.12
CA GLN A 309 4.46 -16.61 13.01
C GLN A 309 5.40 -15.87 12.05
N LEU A 310 4.85 -15.24 11.01
CA LEU A 310 5.64 -14.53 10.00
C LEU A 310 5.57 -13.01 10.12
N GLY A 311 4.61 -12.48 10.86
CA GLY A 311 4.29 -11.05 10.85
C GLY A 311 3.83 -10.55 9.48
N ALA A 312 3.45 -11.46 8.56
CA ALA A 312 3.06 -11.13 7.20
C ALA A 312 1.53 -10.86 7.14
N SER A 313 1.12 -9.75 7.76
CA SER A 313 -0.30 -9.34 7.81
C SER A 313 -0.93 -9.20 6.42
N TRP A 314 -0.16 -8.72 5.44
CA TRP A 314 -0.59 -8.65 4.04
C TRP A 314 -0.89 -10.04 3.48
N LEU A 315 -0.05 -11.06 3.75
CA LEU A 315 -0.18 -12.41 3.21
C LEU A 315 -1.45 -13.07 3.72
N ALA A 316 -1.71 -12.93 5.03
CA ALA A 316 -2.92 -13.44 5.66
C ALA A 316 -4.18 -12.71 5.14
N ALA A 317 -4.16 -11.38 5.04
CA ALA A 317 -5.30 -10.60 4.54
C ALA A 317 -5.64 -10.94 3.09
N HIS A 318 -4.62 -10.98 2.23
CA HIS A 318 -4.72 -11.31 0.81
C HIS A 318 -5.21 -12.75 0.59
N LEU A 319 -4.63 -13.72 1.30
CA LEU A 319 -5.07 -15.11 1.19
C LEU A 319 -6.50 -15.28 1.69
N ALA A 320 -6.85 -14.67 2.82
CA ALA A 320 -8.22 -14.71 3.34
C ALA A 320 -9.23 -14.11 2.34
N ASP A 321 -8.82 -13.08 1.61
CA ASP A 321 -9.64 -12.45 0.58
C ASP A 321 -9.87 -13.41 -0.61
N VAL A 322 -8.78 -13.94 -1.19
CA VAL A 322 -8.82 -14.89 -2.32
C VAL A 322 -9.66 -16.12 -1.97
N LEU A 323 -9.46 -16.71 -0.79
CA LEU A 323 -10.17 -17.90 -0.37
C LEU A 323 -11.68 -17.65 -0.24
N GLN A 324 -12.09 -16.50 0.32
CA GLN A 324 -13.51 -16.15 0.37
C GLN A 324 -14.10 -15.92 -1.03
N ILE A 325 -13.34 -15.32 -1.97
CA ILE A 325 -13.80 -15.18 -3.37
C ILE A 325 -13.96 -16.55 -4.02
N GLY A 326 -13.07 -17.49 -3.72
CA GLY A 326 -13.16 -18.90 -4.12
C GLY A 326 -14.26 -19.71 -3.40
N GLY A 327 -15.12 -19.06 -2.61
CA GLY A 327 -16.25 -19.71 -1.94
C GLY A 327 -15.88 -20.51 -0.69
N GLN A 328 -14.64 -20.41 -0.20
CA GLN A 328 -14.24 -21.07 1.04
C GLN A 328 -14.91 -20.41 2.25
N SER A 329 -15.49 -21.22 3.12
CA SER A 329 -16.18 -20.74 4.31
C SER A 329 -15.17 -20.38 5.40
N MET A 330 -15.12 -19.10 5.74
CA MET A 330 -14.38 -18.61 6.91
C MET A 330 -15.33 -18.66 8.11
N GLN A 331 -15.09 -19.55 9.06
CA GLN A 331 -15.86 -19.54 10.31
C GLN A 331 -15.59 -18.24 11.09
N ASP A 332 -16.62 -17.77 11.81
CA ASP A 332 -16.47 -16.61 12.69
C ASP A 332 -15.54 -16.94 13.86
N LEU A 333 -14.76 -15.95 14.30
CA LEU A 333 -13.91 -16.09 15.48
C LEU A 333 -14.78 -16.38 16.72
N PRO A 334 -14.43 -17.40 17.54
CA PRO A 334 -15.23 -17.81 18.71
C PRO A 334 -15.50 -16.67 19.69
N THR A 335 -14.58 -15.73 19.78
CA THR A 335 -14.54 -14.69 20.81
C THR A 335 -15.46 -13.50 20.49
N ASN A 336 -15.70 -13.18 19.21
CA ASN A 336 -16.34 -11.92 18.81
C ASN A 336 -17.41 -12.01 17.70
N LYS A 337 -17.70 -13.21 17.16
CA LYS A 337 -18.62 -13.38 15.99
C LYS A 337 -18.26 -12.48 14.79
N GLN A 338 -17.02 -11.99 14.73
CA GLN A 338 -16.52 -11.23 13.59
C GLN A 338 -15.95 -12.22 12.58
N CYS A 339 -16.27 -11.99 11.32
CA CYS A 339 -15.70 -12.75 10.21
C CYS A 339 -14.18 -12.60 10.23
N LEU A 340 -13.44 -13.71 10.33
CA LEU A 340 -11.97 -13.73 10.40
C LEU A 340 -11.33 -12.89 9.29
N ARG A 341 -11.87 -12.98 8.06
CA ARG A 341 -11.43 -12.16 6.94
C ARG A 341 -11.55 -10.66 7.23
N ALA A 342 -12.69 -10.21 7.75
CA ALA A 342 -12.91 -8.80 8.03
C ALA A 342 -11.89 -8.29 9.06
N THR A 343 -11.55 -9.10 10.07
CA THR A 343 -10.49 -8.80 11.04
C THR A 343 -9.13 -8.65 10.36
N LEU A 344 -8.70 -9.64 9.55
CA LEU A 344 -7.40 -9.61 8.88
C LEU A 344 -7.27 -8.44 7.89
N VAL A 345 -8.31 -8.20 7.09
CA VAL A 345 -8.34 -7.09 6.13
C VAL A 345 -8.38 -5.74 6.84
N PHE A 346 -9.14 -5.62 7.93
CA PHE A 346 -9.17 -4.40 8.74
C PHE A 346 -7.81 -4.10 9.38
N GLU A 347 -7.16 -5.10 9.97
CA GLU A 347 -5.83 -4.94 10.56
C GLU A 347 -4.80 -4.51 9.53
N TYR A 348 -4.77 -5.18 8.37
CA TYR A 348 -3.86 -4.81 7.28
C TYR A 348 -4.15 -3.39 6.75
N GLY A 349 -5.42 -3.06 6.49
CA GLY A 349 -5.81 -1.72 6.07
C GLY A 349 -5.48 -0.64 7.12
N SER A 350 -5.58 -0.97 8.41
CA SER A 350 -5.22 -0.08 9.51
C SER A 350 -3.71 0.17 9.59
N ALA A 351 -2.90 -0.85 9.27
CA ALA A 351 -1.46 -0.69 9.14
C ALA A 351 -1.14 0.24 7.95
N LEU A 352 -1.73 -0.02 6.78
CA LEU A 352 -1.53 0.79 5.57
C LEU A 352 -1.88 2.26 5.79
N ILE A 353 -3.02 2.55 6.43
CA ILE A 353 -3.43 3.94 6.69
C ILE A 353 -2.60 4.63 7.77
N SER A 354 -1.73 3.91 8.46
CA SER A 354 -0.81 4.53 9.41
C SER A 354 0.52 4.93 8.77
N ASP A 355 0.78 4.49 7.52
CA ASP A 355 2.02 4.74 6.78
C ASP A 355 1.81 5.81 5.69
N SER A 356 2.67 6.83 5.66
CA SER A 356 2.53 7.98 4.76
C SER A 356 2.78 7.67 3.28
N ASN A 357 3.43 6.55 2.95
CA ASN A 357 3.67 6.15 1.55
C ASN A 357 2.62 5.14 1.04
N LEU A 358 1.86 4.53 1.96
CA LEU A 358 0.93 3.44 1.65
C LEU A 358 -0.53 3.76 1.96
N TRP A 359 -0.80 4.90 2.62
CA TRP A 359 -2.16 5.28 3.03
C TRP A 359 -3.16 5.31 1.86
N GLU A 360 -2.70 5.59 0.63
CA GLU A 360 -3.55 5.62 -0.57
C GLU A 360 -4.13 4.24 -0.92
N LEU A 361 -3.44 3.16 -0.54
CA LEU A 361 -3.92 1.78 -0.75
C LEU A 361 -4.95 1.38 0.31
N ALA A 362 -4.88 1.96 1.51
CA ALA A 362 -5.69 1.55 2.65
C ALA A 362 -7.20 1.60 2.42
N PRO A 363 -7.78 2.64 1.76
CA PRO A 363 -9.22 2.71 1.49
C PRO A 363 -9.75 1.49 0.75
N ALA A 364 -8.98 0.93 -0.19
CA ALA A 364 -9.43 -0.20 -0.99
C ALA A 364 -9.66 -1.46 -0.15
N TYR A 365 -8.95 -1.60 0.98
CA TYR A 365 -9.17 -2.65 1.96
C TYR A 365 -10.25 -2.25 2.98
N LEU A 366 -10.11 -1.07 3.60
CA LEU A 366 -10.95 -0.63 4.70
C LEU A 366 -12.42 -0.41 4.29
N ILE A 367 -12.70 0.00 3.04
CA ILE A 367 -14.08 0.14 2.55
C ILE A 367 -14.83 -1.20 2.56
N THR A 368 -14.11 -2.32 2.38
CA THR A 368 -14.72 -3.67 2.43
C THR A 368 -15.16 -4.05 3.85
N CYS A 369 -14.64 -3.37 4.87
CA CYS A 369 -15.01 -3.52 6.28
C CYS A 369 -16.18 -2.61 6.70
N HIS A 370 -16.89 -2.00 5.75
CA HIS A 370 -18.08 -1.17 5.96
C HIS A 370 -17.87 -0.04 6.98
N ALA A 371 -18.74 0.06 8.01
CA ALA A 371 -18.79 1.18 8.95
C ALA A 371 -17.46 1.34 9.71
N THR A 372 -16.93 0.24 10.26
CA THR A 372 -15.70 0.26 11.06
C THR A 372 -14.49 0.74 10.26
N GLY A 373 -14.39 0.35 8.99
CA GLY A 373 -13.33 0.84 8.11
C GLY A 373 -13.47 2.32 7.76
N ARG A 374 -14.70 2.79 7.48
CA ARG A 374 -14.96 4.21 7.19
C ARG A 374 -14.63 5.12 8.37
N GLU A 375 -15.00 4.71 9.58
CA GLU A 375 -14.68 5.42 10.83
C GLU A 375 -13.17 5.58 11.06
N LEU A 376 -12.35 4.66 10.53
CA LEU A 376 -10.90 4.77 10.60
C LEU A 376 -10.30 5.63 9.48
N ILE A 377 -10.82 5.50 8.26
CA ILE A 377 -10.27 6.20 7.08
C ILE A 377 -10.30 7.70 7.28
N ILE A 378 -11.49 8.22 7.58
CA ILE A 378 -11.82 9.63 7.60
C ILE A 378 -10.89 10.45 8.53
N PRO A 379 -10.73 10.10 9.83
CA PRO A 379 -9.85 10.86 10.72
C PRO A 379 -8.35 10.61 10.45
N SER A 380 -7.99 9.55 9.74
CA SER A 380 -6.58 9.19 9.52
C SER A 380 -5.96 9.93 8.34
N ILE A 381 -6.76 10.32 7.34
CA ILE A 381 -6.29 11.02 6.13
C ILE A 381 -5.52 12.31 6.47
N TYR A 382 -5.98 13.07 7.48
CA TYR A 382 -5.36 14.34 7.89
C TYR A 382 -3.87 14.24 8.20
N ARG A 383 -3.43 13.09 8.71
CA ARG A 383 -2.04 12.86 9.13
C ARG A 383 -1.08 12.80 7.93
N HIS A 384 -1.58 12.50 6.74
CA HIS A 384 -0.78 12.26 5.54
C HIS A 384 -0.77 13.43 4.56
N VAL A 385 -1.60 14.45 4.78
CA VAL A 385 -1.67 15.62 3.91
C VAL A 385 -0.47 16.54 4.17
N THR A 386 0.59 16.33 3.40
CA THR A 386 1.84 17.12 3.48
C THR A 386 1.95 18.17 2.37
N ASP A 387 1.33 17.98 1.22
CA ASP A 387 1.42 18.91 0.09
C ASP A 387 0.08 19.05 -0.64
N GLU A 388 0.05 19.93 -1.65
CA GLU A 388 -1.15 20.20 -2.44
C GLU A 388 -1.64 18.96 -3.21
N PHE A 389 -0.73 18.10 -3.68
CA PHE A 389 -1.08 16.89 -4.42
C PHE A 389 -1.75 15.85 -3.51
N MET A 390 -1.21 15.63 -2.32
CA MET A 390 -1.80 14.76 -1.30
C MET A 390 -3.13 15.30 -0.80
N ALA A 391 -3.28 16.63 -0.68
CA ALA A 391 -4.53 17.27 -0.31
C ALA A 391 -5.65 17.01 -1.33
N GLU A 392 -5.36 17.14 -2.63
CA GLU A 392 -6.33 16.85 -3.69
C GLU A 392 -6.77 15.37 -3.66
N LYS A 393 -5.83 14.44 -3.50
CA LYS A 393 -6.16 13.01 -3.35
C LYS A 393 -7.02 12.73 -2.11
N ALA A 394 -6.71 13.37 -0.99
CA ALA A 394 -7.47 13.26 0.25
C ALA A 394 -8.91 13.78 0.07
N ILE A 395 -9.08 14.93 -0.60
CA ILE A 395 -10.39 15.52 -0.90
C ILE A 395 -11.21 14.61 -1.83
N ASP A 396 -10.61 14.10 -2.90
CA ASP A 396 -11.26 13.15 -3.82
C ASP A 396 -11.73 11.90 -3.06
N LEU A 397 -10.88 11.34 -2.19
CA LEU A 397 -11.26 10.21 -1.36
C LEU A 397 -12.42 10.53 -0.41
N CYS A 398 -12.38 11.66 0.29
CA CYS A 398 -13.48 12.12 1.16
C CYS A 398 -14.80 12.27 0.38
N ASN A 399 -14.74 12.82 -0.83
CA ASN A 399 -15.91 12.97 -1.70
C ASN A 399 -16.47 11.61 -2.14
N ARG A 400 -15.61 10.67 -2.55
CA ARG A 400 -16.03 9.29 -2.86
C ARG A 400 -16.67 8.57 -1.67
N LEU A 401 -16.22 8.89 -0.46
CA LEU A 401 -16.76 8.35 0.79
C LEU A 401 -18.00 9.09 1.31
N GLN A 402 -18.49 10.11 0.59
CA GLN A 402 -19.62 10.96 0.99
C GLN A 402 -19.38 11.69 2.32
N ALA A 403 -18.15 12.17 2.53
CA ALA A 403 -17.71 12.87 3.74
C ALA A 403 -17.23 14.31 3.42
N PRO A 404 -18.12 15.21 2.94
CA PRO A 404 -17.73 16.54 2.47
C PRO A 404 -17.18 17.44 3.59
N ASP A 405 -17.65 17.30 4.83
CA ASP A 405 -17.13 18.05 5.98
C ASP A 405 -15.64 17.79 6.20
N HIS A 406 -15.20 16.57 5.89
CA HIS A 406 -13.82 16.19 6.02
C HIS A 406 -12.95 16.72 4.86
N ALA A 407 -13.49 16.73 3.64
CA ALA A 407 -12.86 17.40 2.50
C ALA A 407 -12.66 18.91 2.77
N ASN A 408 -13.68 19.58 3.32
CA ASN A 408 -13.60 20.99 3.70
C ASN A 408 -12.52 21.23 4.77
N SER A 409 -12.43 20.34 5.76
CA SER A 409 -11.39 20.43 6.80
C SER A 409 -9.97 20.24 6.24
N VAL A 410 -9.76 19.36 5.24
CA VAL A 410 -8.46 19.21 4.55
C VAL A 410 -8.09 20.51 3.83
N ALA A 411 -9.04 21.09 3.10
CA ALA A 411 -8.84 22.36 2.41
C ALA A 411 -8.52 23.51 3.40
N LEU A 412 -9.19 23.54 4.56
CA LEU A 412 -8.91 24.51 5.61
C LEU A 412 -7.50 24.34 6.21
N GLN A 413 -7.04 23.10 6.42
CA GLN A 413 -5.67 22.81 6.86
C GLN A 413 -4.63 23.30 5.84
N MET A 414 -4.87 23.09 4.54
CA MET A 414 -3.99 23.59 3.48
C MET A 414 -3.99 25.12 3.37
N SER A 415 -5.14 25.76 3.63
CA SER A 415 -5.22 27.21 3.75
C SER A 415 -4.36 27.72 4.90
N ALA A 416 -4.50 27.17 6.10
CA ALA A 416 -3.70 27.54 7.27
C ALA A 416 -2.19 27.33 7.02
N LYS A 417 -1.82 26.22 6.38
CA LYS A 417 -0.43 25.94 6.00
C LYS A 417 0.11 26.97 5.01
N SER A 418 -0.66 27.34 4.00
CA SER A 418 -0.28 28.36 3.01
C SER A 418 -0.10 29.74 3.64
N LEU A 419 -0.91 30.09 4.64
CA LEU A 419 -0.72 31.32 5.42
C LEU A 419 0.58 31.31 6.22
N ALA A 420 0.93 30.16 6.83
CA ALA A 420 2.19 30.01 7.57
C ALA A 420 3.43 30.15 6.66
N MET A 421 3.29 29.82 5.37
CA MET A 421 4.34 29.98 4.35
C MET A 421 4.33 31.36 3.68
N SER A 422 3.55 32.33 4.20
CA SER A 422 3.43 33.68 3.62
C SER A 422 2.87 33.70 2.18
N CYS A 423 2.02 32.73 1.82
CA CYS A 423 1.37 32.64 0.52
C CYS A 423 -0.16 32.86 0.65
N PRO A 424 -0.63 34.11 0.87
CA PRO A 424 -2.04 34.38 1.12
C PRO A 424 -2.97 34.11 -0.08
N GLY A 425 -2.46 34.19 -1.30
CA GLY A 425 -3.23 33.89 -2.52
C GLY A 425 -3.63 32.42 -2.57
N ASN A 426 -2.68 31.51 -2.36
CA ASN A 426 -2.95 30.07 -2.28
C ASN A 426 -3.88 29.75 -1.10
N ALA A 427 -3.66 30.39 0.05
CA ALA A 427 -4.52 30.20 1.22
C ALA A 427 -5.99 30.58 0.94
N PHE A 428 -6.20 31.69 0.23
CA PHE A 428 -7.52 32.12 -0.21
C PHE A 428 -8.18 31.07 -1.11
N LEU A 429 -7.45 30.60 -2.14
CA LEU A 429 -7.96 29.58 -3.07
C LEU A 429 -8.33 28.28 -2.33
N TRP A 430 -7.50 27.82 -1.41
CA TRP A 430 -7.80 26.65 -0.55
C TRP A 430 -9.03 26.87 0.33
N SER A 431 -9.21 28.07 0.90
CA SER A 431 -10.40 28.40 1.70
C SER A 431 -11.68 28.38 0.86
N LEU A 432 -11.60 28.84 -0.38
CA LEU A 432 -12.73 28.81 -1.31
C LEU A 432 -13.07 27.37 -1.73
N ARG A 433 -12.05 26.56 -2.05
CA ARG A 433 -12.22 25.13 -2.35
C ARG A 433 -12.90 24.37 -1.21
N GLY A 434 -12.58 24.71 0.05
CA GLY A 434 -13.22 24.14 1.24
C GLY A 434 -14.59 24.72 1.60
N ASN A 435 -15.20 25.52 0.73
CA ASN A 435 -16.47 26.20 0.98
C ASN A 435 -16.48 27.06 2.28
N HIS A 436 -15.37 27.74 2.55
CA HIS A 436 -15.20 28.63 3.70
C HIS A 436 -15.05 30.10 3.27
N PRO A 437 -16.12 30.75 2.77
CA PRO A 437 -16.07 32.13 2.28
C PRO A 437 -15.71 33.14 3.38
N ILE A 438 -16.09 32.87 4.64
CA ILE A 438 -15.72 33.70 5.79
C ILE A 438 -14.20 33.67 6.01
N ALA A 439 -13.58 32.50 5.96
CA ALA A 439 -12.14 32.35 6.10
C ALA A 439 -11.39 33.02 4.94
N ALA A 440 -11.88 32.82 3.70
CA ALA A 440 -11.34 33.47 2.52
C ALA A 440 -11.38 35.01 2.67
N ASN A 441 -12.49 35.58 3.13
CA ASN A 441 -12.62 37.02 3.31
C ASN A 441 -11.76 37.56 4.46
N ALA A 442 -11.57 36.77 5.53
CA ALA A 442 -10.65 37.12 6.61
C ALA A 442 -9.20 37.21 6.14
N ILE A 443 -8.79 36.34 5.21
CA ILE A 443 -7.45 36.40 4.59
C ILE A 443 -7.29 37.71 3.80
N ILE A 444 -8.29 38.10 3.01
CA ILE A 444 -8.25 39.38 2.27
C ILE A 444 -8.11 40.56 3.21
N ASN A 445 -8.91 40.61 4.27
CA ASN A 445 -8.84 41.70 5.24
C ASN A 445 -7.48 41.75 5.96
N LYS A 446 -6.87 40.59 6.26
CA LYS A 446 -5.51 40.54 6.80
C LYS A 446 -4.49 41.07 5.81
N VAL A 447 -4.56 40.69 4.53
CA VAL A 447 -3.67 41.22 3.48
C VAL A 447 -3.80 42.74 3.35
N ILE A 448 -5.03 43.27 3.41
CA ILE A 448 -5.26 44.72 3.39
C ILE A 448 -4.61 45.39 4.60
N GLN A 449 -4.78 44.84 5.80
CA GLN A 449 -4.17 45.38 7.02
C GLN A 449 -2.64 45.36 6.96
N ASP A 450 -2.05 44.24 6.54
CA ASP A 450 -0.60 44.09 6.39
C ASP A 450 -0.05 45.08 5.33
N TRP A 451 -0.76 45.25 4.21
CA TRP A 451 -0.37 46.19 3.17
C TRP A 451 -0.44 47.64 3.64
N VAL A 452 -1.53 48.05 4.29
CA VAL A 452 -1.69 49.41 4.82
C VAL A 452 -0.63 49.71 5.88
N GLY A 453 -0.29 48.74 6.75
CA GLY A 453 0.69 48.93 7.81
C GLY A 453 2.15 48.96 7.33
N THR A 454 2.50 48.18 6.29
CA THR A 454 3.89 48.05 5.83
C THR A 454 4.20 48.83 4.54
N GLY A 455 3.16 49.25 3.81
CA GLY A 455 3.28 49.80 2.46
C GLY A 455 3.62 48.78 1.37
N PHE A 456 3.91 47.53 1.75
CA PHE A 456 4.27 46.45 0.83
C PHE A 456 3.15 45.41 0.74
N ILE A 457 2.76 45.05 -0.49
CA ILE A 457 1.76 44.01 -0.72
C ILE A 457 2.43 42.67 -1.03
N SER A 458 1.97 41.62 -0.35
CA SER A 458 2.46 40.24 -0.52
C SER A 458 1.86 39.51 -1.73
N LEU A 459 1.01 40.17 -2.52
CA LEU A 459 0.29 39.63 -3.66
C LEU A 459 0.60 40.42 -4.94
N SER A 460 0.78 39.70 -6.04
CA SER A 460 0.84 40.30 -7.38
C SER A 460 -0.57 40.58 -7.94
N LEU A 461 -0.65 41.49 -8.92
CA LEU A 461 -1.90 41.79 -9.61
C LEU A 461 -2.48 40.54 -10.32
N TYR A 462 -1.61 39.68 -10.85
CA TYR A 462 -1.99 38.42 -11.49
C TYR A 462 -2.68 37.47 -10.49
N GLN A 463 -2.09 37.28 -9.30
CA GLN A 463 -2.70 36.45 -8.26
C GLN A 463 -4.07 36.98 -7.82
N LEU A 464 -4.24 38.30 -7.72
CA LEU A 464 -5.54 38.91 -7.40
C LEU A 464 -6.58 38.66 -8.49
N GLN A 465 -6.17 38.69 -9.77
CA GLN A 465 -7.05 38.36 -10.88
C GLN A 465 -7.45 36.89 -10.88
N GLU A 466 -6.52 35.97 -10.58
CA GLU A 466 -6.83 34.55 -10.41
C GLU A 466 -7.82 34.32 -9.26
N MET A 467 -7.63 35.01 -8.12
CA MET A 467 -8.54 34.94 -6.97
C MET A 467 -9.95 35.43 -7.34
N ILE A 468 -10.06 36.50 -8.13
CA ILE A 468 -11.36 37.00 -8.62
C ILE A 468 -11.99 35.98 -9.59
N ALA A 469 -11.21 35.45 -10.53
CA ALA A 469 -11.69 34.48 -11.50
C ALA A 469 -12.16 33.16 -10.85
N ALA A 470 -11.54 32.77 -9.74
CA ALA A 470 -11.92 31.58 -8.97
C ALA A 470 -13.22 31.77 -8.17
N CYS A 471 -13.66 33.02 -7.92
CA CYS A 471 -14.87 33.32 -7.15
C CYS A 471 -16.08 33.58 -8.06
N PRO A 472 -17.19 32.84 -7.89
CA PRO A 472 -18.45 33.16 -8.57
C PRO A 472 -18.97 34.55 -8.17
N ASP A 473 -18.91 34.87 -6.88
CA ASP A 473 -19.33 36.14 -6.29
C ASP A 473 -18.17 36.73 -5.45
N PRO A 474 -17.24 37.50 -6.06
CA PRO A 474 -16.10 38.06 -5.34
C PRO A 474 -16.55 39.09 -4.29
N SER A 475 -15.96 39.03 -3.09
CA SER A 475 -16.28 39.99 -2.03
C SER A 475 -15.88 41.41 -2.41
N SER A 476 -16.60 42.40 -1.88
CA SER A 476 -16.26 43.82 -2.06
C SER A 476 -14.83 44.12 -1.62
N SER A 477 -14.36 43.51 -0.52
CA SER A 477 -12.97 43.63 -0.06
C SER A 477 -11.95 43.16 -1.10
N LEU A 478 -12.19 42.04 -1.79
CA LEU A 478 -11.28 41.52 -2.81
C LEU A 478 -11.25 42.43 -4.05
N LEU A 479 -12.42 42.87 -4.50
CA LEU A 479 -12.54 43.80 -5.64
C LEU A 479 -11.85 45.14 -5.34
N SER A 480 -12.07 45.69 -4.14
CA SER A 480 -11.43 46.92 -3.68
C SER A 480 -9.91 46.77 -3.58
N LEU A 481 -9.42 45.66 -3.03
CA LEU A 481 -7.98 45.36 -2.98
C LEU A 481 -7.37 45.33 -4.39
N CYS A 482 -7.98 44.61 -5.34
CA CYS A 482 -7.47 44.54 -6.71
C CYS A 482 -7.44 45.91 -7.40
N ALA A 483 -8.51 46.70 -7.25
CA ALA A 483 -8.57 48.04 -7.81
C ALA A 483 -7.51 48.98 -7.19
N ALA A 484 -7.32 48.92 -5.88
CA ALA A 484 -6.30 49.71 -5.18
C ALA A 484 -4.88 49.34 -5.61
N VAL A 485 -4.57 48.05 -5.75
CA VAL A 485 -3.26 47.58 -6.23
C VAL A 485 -3.01 48.07 -7.65
N HIS A 486 -4.02 48.01 -8.52
CA HIS A 486 -3.91 48.55 -9.87
C HIS A 486 -3.59 50.05 -9.85
N VAL A 487 -4.27 50.86 -9.03
CA VAL A 487 -3.98 52.29 -8.87
C VAL A 487 -2.54 52.52 -8.41
N VAL A 488 -2.06 51.78 -7.41
CA VAL A 488 -0.71 51.94 -6.85
C VAL A 488 0.38 51.51 -7.83
N SER A 489 0.11 50.53 -8.70
CA SER A 489 1.05 50.05 -9.72
C SER A 489 1.31 51.02 -10.87
N ILE A 490 0.51 52.09 -11.02
CA ILE A 490 0.69 53.10 -12.08
C ILE A 490 1.94 53.94 -11.79
N GLU A 491 2.89 53.98 -12.73
CA GLU A 491 4.12 54.76 -12.59
C GLU A 491 3.90 56.27 -12.79
N ASP A 492 3.02 56.65 -13.74
CA ASP A 492 2.71 58.05 -14.03
C ASP A 492 1.89 58.68 -12.88
N PRO A 493 2.43 59.69 -12.16
CA PRO A 493 1.75 60.30 -11.02
C PRO A 493 0.43 60.98 -11.39
N ILE A 494 0.29 61.49 -12.63
CA ILE A 494 -0.94 62.16 -13.09
C ILE A 494 -2.04 61.12 -13.33
N GLN A 495 -1.72 60.02 -14.00
CA GLN A 495 -2.66 58.91 -14.22
C GLN A 495 -3.02 58.21 -12.91
N LYS A 496 -2.04 58.00 -12.02
CA LYS A 496 -2.26 57.46 -10.68
C LYS A 496 -3.24 58.32 -9.89
N LEU A 497 -3.06 59.64 -9.92
CA LEU A 497 -3.95 60.59 -9.24
C LEU A 497 -5.38 60.54 -9.80
N SER A 498 -5.54 60.54 -11.13
CA SER A 498 -6.85 60.42 -11.78
C SER A 498 -7.56 59.11 -11.40
N ARG A 499 -6.84 57.98 -11.41
CA ARG A 499 -7.39 56.67 -11.06
C ARG A 499 -7.69 56.51 -9.57
N ALA A 500 -6.88 57.12 -8.69
CA ALA A 500 -7.12 57.14 -7.25
C ALA A 500 -8.43 57.88 -6.91
N VAL A 501 -8.69 59.01 -7.56
CA VAL A 501 -9.95 59.75 -7.39
C VAL A 501 -11.15 58.93 -7.88
N VAL A 502 -11.04 58.27 -9.03
CA VAL A 502 -12.08 57.35 -9.52
C VAL A 502 -12.34 56.20 -8.54
N PHE A 503 -11.29 55.67 -7.91
CA PHE A 503 -11.40 54.65 -6.87
C PHE A 503 -12.17 55.18 -5.65
N LEU A 504 -11.80 56.36 -5.14
CA LEU A 504 -12.44 56.96 -3.96
C LEU A 504 -13.90 57.39 -4.20
N HIS A 505 -14.25 57.78 -5.43
CA HIS A 505 -15.63 58.11 -5.81
C HIS A 505 -16.56 56.91 -5.93
N ARG A 506 -16.01 55.71 -6.15
CA ARG A 506 -16.80 54.46 -6.11
C ARG A 506 -17.23 54.10 -4.67
N GLY A 507 -16.79 54.87 -3.67
CA GLY A 507 -16.92 54.56 -2.26
C GLY A 507 -18.33 54.68 -1.69
N ASP A 508 -19.05 53.56 -1.71
CA ASP A 508 -19.87 53.13 -0.56
C ASP A 508 -18.97 52.35 0.42
N ILE A 509 -18.12 53.06 1.19
CA ILE A 509 -17.47 52.64 2.45
C ILE A 509 -17.29 51.11 2.69
N TYR A 510 -16.62 50.38 1.80
CA TYR A 510 -16.45 48.93 1.98
C TYR A 510 -15.17 48.57 2.76
N ASN A 511 -14.10 49.39 2.67
CA ASN A 511 -12.89 49.23 3.50
C ASN A 511 -12.19 50.56 3.78
N SER A 512 -12.53 51.18 4.91
CA SER A 512 -12.02 52.50 5.32
C SER A 512 -10.50 52.60 5.32
N ASN A 513 -9.79 51.51 5.66
CA ASN A 513 -8.34 51.53 5.78
C ASN A 513 -7.68 51.66 4.40
N LEU A 514 -8.25 50.99 3.40
CA LEU A 514 -7.75 51.04 2.03
C LEU A 514 -8.07 52.38 1.36
N ASP A 515 -9.27 52.91 1.60
CA ASP A 515 -9.67 54.22 1.11
C ASP A 515 -8.76 55.32 1.66
N THR A 516 -8.48 55.29 2.98
CA THR A 516 -7.52 56.19 3.62
C THR A 516 -6.12 56.05 3.02
N PHE A 517 -5.64 54.83 2.81
CA PHE A 517 -4.31 54.59 2.22
C PHE A 517 -4.20 55.18 0.81
N ILE A 518 -5.20 54.99 -0.06
CA ILE A 518 -5.22 55.55 -1.41
C ILE A 518 -5.37 57.08 -1.38
N ALA A 519 -6.18 57.62 -0.48
CA ALA A 519 -6.31 59.07 -0.29
C ALA A 519 -4.99 59.70 0.16
N LEU A 520 -4.22 59.01 1.01
CA LEU A 520 -2.90 59.44 1.45
C LEU A 520 -1.89 59.51 0.29
N GLN A 521 -1.84 58.47 -0.53
CA GLN A 521 -0.98 58.45 -1.72
C GLN A 521 -1.35 59.59 -2.70
N ALA A 522 -2.64 59.82 -2.93
CA ALA A 522 -3.11 60.93 -3.76
C ALA A 522 -2.72 62.30 -3.16
N ALA A 523 -2.91 62.50 -1.86
CA ALA A 523 -2.55 63.74 -1.17
C ALA A 523 -1.04 64.01 -1.19
N GLN A 524 -0.21 62.97 -1.07
CA GLN A 524 1.24 63.08 -1.21
C GLN A 524 1.64 63.58 -2.61
N ILE A 525 1.05 63.04 -3.68
CA ILE A 525 1.30 63.47 -5.06
C ILE A 525 0.90 64.95 -5.27
N ILE A 526 -0.28 65.33 -4.74
CA ILE A 526 -0.77 66.72 -4.84
C ILE A 526 0.15 67.68 -4.08
N THR A 527 0.54 67.31 -2.86
CA THR A 527 1.37 68.15 -1.99
C THR A 527 2.80 68.28 -2.54
N ALA A 528 3.38 67.20 -3.06
CA ALA A 528 4.73 67.22 -3.64
C ALA A 528 4.83 68.05 -4.93
N SER A 529 3.70 68.37 -5.56
CA SER A 529 3.63 69.17 -6.79
C SER A 529 3.05 70.57 -6.57
N ASP A 530 2.89 71.00 -5.31
CA ASP A 530 2.25 72.28 -4.94
C ASP A 530 0.88 72.50 -5.61
N GLY A 531 0.13 71.41 -5.82
CA GLY A 531 -1.18 71.43 -6.47
C GLY A 531 -1.17 71.33 -8.01
N ALA A 532 -0.01 71.45 -8.67
CA ALA A 532 0.08 71.41 -10.13
C ALA A 532 -0.34 70.05 -10.74
N ALA A 533 -0.11 68.94 -10.03
CA ALA A 533 -0.57 67.62 -10.49
C ALA A 533 -2.10 67.51 -10.52
N ALA A 534 -2.81 68.17 -9.60
CA ALA A 534 -4.28 68.17 -9.58
C ALA A 534 -4.87 68.88 -10.80
N ILE A 535 -4.25 70.00 -11.20
CA ILE A 535 -4.61 70.76 -12.40
C ILE A 535 -4.40 69.92 -13.67
N THR A 536 -3.26 69.23 -13.73
CA THR A 536 -2.83 68.45 -14.90
C THR A 536 -3.64 67.15 -15.05
N ALA A 537 -4.03 66.55 -13.93
CA ALA A 537 -4.94 65.40 -13.88
C ALA A 537 -6.41 65.78 -14.15
N ASN A 538 -6.72 67.06 -14.36
CA ASN A 538 -8.07 67.60 -14.56
C ASN A 538 -9.04 67.24 -13.42
N LEU A 539 -8.57 67.28 -12.18
CA LEU A 539 -9.43 67.07 -11.02
C LEU A 539 -10.45 68.21 -10.89
N VAL A 540 -11.66 67.89 -10.43
CA VAL A 540 -12.69 68.88 -10.07
C VAL A 540 -12.69 69.16 -8.56
N PRO A 541 -13.27 70.27 -8.08
CA PRO A 541 -13.31 70.58 -6.64
C PRO A 541 -13.91 69.47 -5.77
N GLN A 542 -14.86 68.70 -6.31
CA GLN A 542 -15.48 67.56 -5.64
C GLN A 542 -14.51 66.40 -5.41
N ASP A 543 -13.52 66.21 -6.30
CA ASP A 543 -12.49 65.17 -6.17
C ASP A 543 -11.59 65.46 -4.97
N ILE A 544 -11.12 66.71 -4.88
CA ILE A 544 -10.26 67.18 -3.78
C ILE A 544 -11.04 67.18 -2.47
N SER A 545 -12.32 67.57 -2.50
CA SER A 545 -13.21 67.46 -1.35
C SER A 545 -13.39 66.02 -0.87
N THR A 546 -13.44 65.05 -1.80
CA THR A 546 -13.56 63.62 -1.46
C THR A 546 -12.29 63.10 -0.79
N ILE A 547 -11.11 63.46 -1.28
CA ILE A 547 -9.82 63.13 -0.65
C ILE A 547 -9.76 63.72 0.77
N LEU A 548 -10.07 65.01 0.91
CA LEU A 548 -10.11 65.69 2.22
C LEU A 548 -11.09 65.01 3.20
N ARG A 549 -12.28 64.63 2.72
CA ARG A 549 -13.29 63.95 3.53
C ARG A 549 -12.77 62.61 4.03
N VAL A 550 -12.20 61.79 3.16
CA VAL A 550 -11.66 60.46 3.54
C VAL A 550 -10.54 60.62 4.56
N LEU A 551 -9.61 61.55 4.34
CA LEU A 551 -8.52 61.83 5.29
C LEU A 551 -9.01 62.39 6.63
N SER A 552 -10.11 63.15 6.65
CA SER A 552 -10.69 63.64 7.91
C SER A 552 -11.30 62.53 8.76
N LEU A 553 -11.72 61.42 8.16
CA LEU A 553 -12.25 60.24 8.86
C LEU A 553 -11.14 59.36 9.46
N ASP A 554 -9.88 59.52 9.02
CA ASP A 554 -8.68 58.85 9.56
C ASP A 554 -8.27 59.39 10.95
N SER A 555 -8.94 60.42 11.47
CA SER A 555 -8.62 61.01 12.78
C SER A 555 -8.70 60.00 13.95
N GLN A 556 -9.30 58.83 13.74
CA GLN A 556 -9.41 57.75 14.72
C GLN A 556 -8.34 56.64 14.62
N GLN A 557 -7.50 56.59 13.56
CA GLN A 557 -6.57 55.47 13.33
C GLN A 557 -5.06 55.79 13.48
N ASN A 558 -4.69 57.02 13.85
CA ASN A 558 -3.32 57.44 14.23
C ASN A 558 -2.19 57.19 13.20
N ASN A 559 -2.49 57.02 11.91
CA ASN A 559 -1.47 56.70 10.89
C ASN A 559 -0.57 57.87 10.47
N LEU A 560 -0.88 59.10 10.88
CA LEU A 560 -0.15 60.32 10.51
C LEU A 560 0.16 61.14 11.75
N SER A 561 1.36 61.74 11.79
CA SER A 561 1.68 62.75 12.78
C SER A 561 0.83 64.01 12.56
N ASP A 562 0.57 64.77 13.63
CA ASP A 562 -0.19 66.02 13.54
C ASP A 562 0.46 67.02 12.57
N GLN A 563 1.79 66.99 12.42
CA GLN A 563 2.52 67.82 11.46
C GLN A 563 2.26 67.42 10.01
N GLU A 564 2.27 66.12 9.70
CA GLU A 564 1.98 65.62 8.34
C GLU A 564 0.53 65.90 7.95
N ARG A 565 -0.41 65.79 8.89
CA ARG A 565 -1.82 66.11 8.66
C ARG A 565 -2.02 67.58 8.29
N VAL A 566 -1.36 68.49 9.00
CA VAL A 566 -1.43 69.93 8.71
C VAL A 566 -0.80 70.24 7.35
N GLN A 567 0.35 69.65 7.04
CA GLN A 567 1.01 69.85 5.74
C GLN A 567 0.17 69.34 4.56
N MET A 568 -0.37 68.12 4.64
CA MET A 568 -1.21 67.56 3.59
C MET A 568 -2.53 68.33 3.44
N SER A 569 -3.15 68.74 4.55
CA SER A 569 -4.37 69.56 4.51
C SER A 569 -4.11 70.91 3.84
N HIS A 570 -2.98 71.55 4.15
CA HIS A 570 -2.57 72.79 3.51
C HIS A 570 -2.33 72.62 2.00
N GLY A 571 -1.59 71.58 1.61
CA GLY A 571 -1.36 71.26 0.18
C GLY A 571 -2.65 70.98 -0.59
N LEU A 572 -3.60 70.25 0.01
CA LEU A 572 -4.90 69.98 -0.59
C LEU A 572 -5.77 71.25 -0.69
N ILE A 573 -5.71 72.17 0.29
CA ILE A 573 -6.42 73.46 0.23
C ILE A 573 -5.84 74.36 -0.87
N ILE A 574 -4.52 74.37 -1.05
CA ILE A 574 -3.86 75.08 -2.16
C ILE A 574 -4.36 74.51 -3.49
N ALA A 575 -4.31 73.18 -3.65
CA ALA A 575 -4.77 72.52 -4.86
C ALA A 575 -6.27 72.79 -5.15
N LEU A 576 -7.12 72.77 -4.12
CA LEU A 576 -8.54 73.12 -4.24
C LEU A 576 -8.72 74.54 -4.77
N SER A 577 -7.97 75.49 -4.21
CA SER A 577 -8.00 76.90 -4.62
C SER A 577 -7.57 77.05 -6.08
N GLN A 578 -6.49 76.39 -6.48
CA GLN A 578 -5.98 76.42 -7.86
C GLN A 578 -6.96 75.78 -8.86
N VAL A 579 -7.59 74.66 -8.51
CA VAL A 579 -8.60 74.00 -9.36
C VAL A 579 -9.84 74.87 -9.51
N ILE A 580 -10.32 75.52 -8.43
CA ILE A 580 -11.44 76.48 -8.49
C ILE A 580 -11.10 77.69 -9.37
N LEU A 581 -9.86 78.20 -9.28
CA LEU A 581 -9.40 79.33 -10.09
C LEU A 581 -9.20 78.99 -11.57
N LYS A 582 -8.99 77.71 -11.92
CA LYS A 582 -8.95 77.25 -13.33
C LYS A 582 -10.34 77.02 -13.91
N ALA A 583 -11.32 76.67 -13.07
CA ALA A 583 -12.68 76.34 -13.48
C ALA A 583 -13.56 77.59 -13.71
N ASN A 584 -13.21 78.71 -13.09
CA ASN A 584 -13.76 80.05 -13.33
C ASN A 584 -12.88 80.81 -14.31
#